data_AF-A0A7D9DBM6-F1
#
_entry.id   AF-A0A7D9DBM6-F1
#
_cell.length_a   1.000
_cell.length_b   1.000
_cell.length_c   1.000
_cell.angle_alpha   90.00
_cell.angle_beta   90.00
_cell.angle_gamma   90.00
#
_symmetry.space_group_name_H-M   'P 1'
#
loop_
_entity.id
_entity.type
_entity.pdbx_description
1 polymer ?
#
loop_
_entity_poly.entity_id
_entity_poly.type
_entity_poly.pdbx_seq_one_letter_code
_entity_poly.pdbx_strand_id
1 'polypeptide(L)'
;MLRRINELRMNRLALFCLLLNVSGVLMTIVTPGVYSTTYKRSCLEIKRSAPHALSGLYDILVDNTVITVYCEMAKEGGGFTFIPREAVRRGKFSSLIRQICTDRSRVLLRFQRKDGLQPFTLITQLPAYAKQPLGILMHTYAGYTRPLNYGLGDYIYLGILPANRARAKTIQGFRSNGRSVTFKNCDRNPNAYFALFPNHQEKTINTYLKGNLHYERYGVAVNWRKTGVPSYGHRQLPNNFLFLTELHFGGCGTYTSSDRWREAFGTAIGLR
;
A
#
# COMPACT_ATOMS: atom_id res chain seq x y z
N MET A 1 -9.28 32.62 -86.25
CA MET A 1 -8.53 32.77 -84.98
C MET A 1 -8.69 31.47 -84.20
N LEU A 2 -7.59 30.69 -84.10
CA LEU A 2 -7.29 29.49 -83.28
C LEU A 2 -8.41 28.47 -82.94
N ARG A 3 -8.34 27.24 -83.52
CA ARG A 3 -7.78 25.97 -82.95
C ARG A 3 -8.63 25.41 -81.77
N ARG A 4 -9.48 24.37 -81.93
CA ARG A 4 -9.29 22.93 -82.20
C ARG A 4 -8.80 22.12 -80.97
N ILE A 5 -9.40 20.93 -80.80
CA ILE A 5 -9.03 19.70 -80.03
C ILE A 5 -9.79 19.56 -78.69
N ASN A 6 -10.81 18.71 -78.57
CA ASN A 6 -10.89 17.23 -78.44
C ASN A 6 -10.53 16.65 -77.06
N GLU A 7 -11.46 15.80 -76.59
CA GLU A 7 -11.36 14.67 -75.65
C GLU A 7 -10.90 14.89 -74.21
N LEU A 8 -11.70 14.43 -73.24
CA LEU A 8 -11.36 13.24 -72.44
C LEU A 8 -12.52 12.82 -71.50
N ARG A 9 -12.82 11.52 -71.53
CA ARG A 9 -13.64 10.76 -70.58
C ARG A 9 -12.92 10.64 -69.21
N MET A 10 -13.70 10.23 -68.20
CA MET A 10 -13.37 9.89 -66.80
C MET A 10 -13.19 11.10 -65.87
N ASN A 11 -13.81 11.17 -64.69
CA ASN A 11 -13.98 10.10 -63.71
C ASN A 11 -15.23 10.36 -62.83
N ARG A 12 -16.13 9.37 -62.67
CA ARG A 12 -17.36 9.45 -61.83
C ARG A 12 -17.07 9.39 -60.30
N LEU A 13 -15.89 9.82 -59.86
CA LEU A 13 -15.46 9.73 -58.46
C LEU A 13 -15.31 11.09 -57.75
N ALA A 14 -15.63 12.21 -58.42
CA ALA A 14 -15.38 13.56 -57.89
C ALA A 14 -16.63 14.42 -57.66
N LEU A 15 -17.85 13.87 -57.76
CA LEU A 15 -19.06 14.67 -57.63
C LEU A 15 -20.15 14.00 -56.80
N PHE A 16 -19.81 13.58 -55.57
CA PHE A 16 -20.79 13.41 -54.50
C PHE A 16 -20.15 13.68 -53.12
N CYS A 17 -19.26 14.67 -53.04
CA CYS A 17 -18.70 15.19 -51.78
C CYS A 17 -19.57 16.28 -51.13
N LEU A 18 -20.90 16.25 -51.30
CA LEU A 18 -21.77 17.31 -50.76
C LEU A 18 -23.14 16.79 -50.34
N LEU A 19 -23.16 15.83 -49.41
CA LEU A 19 -24.29 15.61 -48.49
C LEU A 19 -23.76 15.15 -47.11
N LEU A 20 -23.39 16.16 -46.30
CA LEU A 20 -23.75 16.36 -44.89
C LEU A 20 -23.89 15.14 -43.94
N ASN A 21 -23.02 15.15 -42.93
CA ASN A 21 -23.29 14.89 -41.50
C ASN A 21 -23.94 13.55 -41.09
N VAL A 22 -23.10 12.55 -40.82
CA VAL A 22 -23.19 11.78 -39.55
C VAL A 22 -21.76 11.66 -39.02
N SER A 23 -21.46 12.50 -38.05
CA SER A 23 -20.15 12.72 -37.43
C SER A 23 -19.79 11.59 -36.47
N GLY A 24 -18.55 11.07 -36.57
CA GLY A 24 -17.94 10.32 -35.47
C GLY A 24 -16.91 9.25 -35.78
N VAL A 25 -16.48 9.03 -37.03
CA VAL A 25 -15.31 8.18 -37.31
C VAL A 25 -14.26 9.03 -38.01
N LEU A 26 -13.45 9.72 -37.21
CA LEU A 26 -12.20 10.30 -37.69
C LEU A 26 -11.14 9.20 -37.64
N MET A 27 -10.87 8.60 -38.79
CA MET A 27 -9.70 7.77 -39.02
C MET A 27 -8.47 8.68 -38.89
N THR A 28 -7.85 8.70 -37.71
CA THR A 28 -6.65 9.49 -37.46
C THR A 28 -5.46 8.86 -38.15
N ILE A 29 -4.93 9.59 -39.12
CA ILE A 29 -3.62 9.39 -39.74
C ILE A 29 -2.58 9.37 -38.61
N VAL A 30 -1.82 8.28 -38.53
CA VAL A 30 -0.78 8.06 -37.52
C VAL A 30 0.40 8.97 -37.82
N THR A 31 0.54 10.05 -37.06
CA THR A 31 1.83 10.66 -36.79
C THR A 31 2.54 9.79 -35.73
N PRO A 32 3.86 9.50 -35.85
CA PRO A 32 4.61 8.89 -34.77
C PRO A 32 4.91 10.01 -33.75
N GLY A 33 3.96 10.25 -32.86
CA GLY A 33 4.01 11.32 -31.88
C GLY A 33 3.24 10.94 -30.61
N VAL A 34 3.99 10.44 -29.62
CA VAL A 34 3.67 10.43 -28.19
C VAL A 34 2.24 10.01 -27.84
N TYR A 35 2.03 8.71 -27.60
CA TYR A 35 0.95 8.29 -26.70
C TYR A 35 1.26 8.88 -25.31
N SER A 36 0.61 9.98 -24.94
CA SER A 36 0.56 10.39 -23.53
C SER A 36 -0.36 9.42 -22.81
N THR A 37 0.13 8.20 -22.54
CA THR A 37 -0.49 7.34 -21.52
C THR A 37 -0.16 7.98 -20.18
N THR A 38 -0.99 8.92 -19.75
CA THR A 38 -0.83 9.55 -18.43
C THR A 38 -0.86 8.44 -17.38
N TYR A 39 0.29 8.21 -16.75
CA TYR A 39 0.45 7.26 -15.65
C TYR A 39 -0.64 7.51 -14.60
N LYS A 40 -1.27 6.42 -14.15
CA LYS A 40 -2.26 6.47 -13.07
C LYS A 40 -1.59 6.84 -11.75
N ARG A 41 -2.33 7.43 -10.82
CA ARG A 41 -1.79 7.94 -9.55
C ARG A 41 -1.87 6.92 -8.41
N SER A 42 -2.62 5.83 -8.57
CA SER A 42 -2.70 4.79 -7.55
C SER A 42 -3.20 3.48 -8.12
N CYS A 43 -2.98 2.39 -7.38
CA CYS A 43 -3.59 1.10 -7.71
C CYS A 43 -5.12 1.15 -7.71
N LEU A 44 -5.72 2.01 -6.88
CA LEU A 44 -7.16 2.23 -6.88
C LEU A 44 -7.65 2.84 -8.19
N GLU A 45 -6.92 3.83 -8.72
CA GLU A 45 -7.26 4.44 -10.01
C GLU A 45 -7.12 3.43 -11.15
N ILE A 46 -6.03 2.64 -11.15
CA ILE A 46 -5.84 1.55 -12.11
C ILE A 46 -7.01 0.57 -12.04
N LYS A 47 -7.37 0.10 -10.84
CA LYS A 47 -8.48 -0.84 -10.61
C LYS A 47 -9.82 -0.30 -11.10
N ARG A 48 -10.08 1.01 -10.95
CA ARG A 48 -11.29 1.66 -11.45
C ARG A 48 -11.31 1.74 -12.97
N SER A 49 -10.18 2.08 -13.60
CA SER A 49 -10.08 2.15 -15.06
C SER A 49 -10.04 0.78 -15.74
N ALA A 50 -9.53 -0.23 -15.06
CA ALA A 50 -9.40 -1.60 -15.54
C ALA A 50 -9.87 -2.59 -14.44
N PRO A 51 -11.19 -2.82 -14.31
CA PRO A 51 -11.75 -3.67 -13.25
C PRO A 51 -11.19 -5.10 -13.20
N HIS A 52 -10.69 -5.61 -14.33
CA HIS A 52 -10.10 -6.94 -14.46
C HIS A 52 -8.57 -6.97 -14.32
N ALA A 53 -7.94 -5.85 -13.97
CA ALA A 53 -6.51 -5.79 -13.70
C ALA A 53 -6.10 -6.83 -12.64
N LEU A 54 -5.02 -7.55 -12.90
CA LEU A 54 -4.47 -8.57 -12.01
C LEU A 54 -3.56 -7.93 -10.96
N SER A 55 -3.38 -8.60 -9.82
CA SER A 55 -2.38 -8.16 -8.84
C SER A 55 -0.97 -8.32 -9.42
N GLY A 56 -0.08 -7.35 -9.19
CA GLY A 56 1.26 -7.34 -9.79
C GLY A 56 1.97 -6.01 -9.63
N LEU A 57 3.10 -5.85 -10.32
CA LEU A 57 3.83 -4.59 -10.37
C LEU A 57 3.20 -3.64 -11.38
N TYR A 58 3.09 -2.37 -11.00
CA TYR A 58 2.56 -1.29 -11.82
C TYR A 58 3.36 -0.02 -11.59
N ASP A 59 3.45 0.81 -12.63
CA ASP A 59 4.01 2.15 -12.52
C ASP A 59 2.91 3.15 -12.22
N ILE A 60 3.14 3.99 -11.21
CA ILE A 60 2.26 5.11 -10.85
C ILE A 60 3.02 6.43 -10.84
N LEU A 61 2.32 7.50 -11.16
CA LEU A 61 2.86 8.87 -11.08
C LEU A 61 2.57 9.46 -9.70
N VAL A 62 3.63 9.85 -9.00
CA VAL A 62 3.58 10.54 -7.71
C VAL A 62 4.27 11.88 -7.90
N ASP A 63 3.50 12.95 -7.74
CA ASP A 63 3.89 14.29 -8.18
C ASP A 63 4.35 14.23 -9.66
N ASN A 64 5.65 14.37 -9.93
CA ASN A 64 6.25 14.30 -11.27
C ASN A 64 7.23 13.12 -11.41
N THR A 65 7.17 12.14 -10.51
CA THR A 65 8.06 10.96 -10.52
C THR A 65 7.24 9.69 -10.73
N VAL A 66 7.66 8.87 -11.70
CA VAL A 66 7.12 7.52 -11.87
C VAL A 66 7.80 6.59 -10.87
N ILE A 67 7.01 5.84 -10.10
CA ILE A 67 7.51 4.80 -9.21
C ILE A 67 6.79 3.48 -9.49
N THR A 68 7.52 2.38 -9.38
CA THR A 68 6.94 1.04 -9.45
C THR A 68 6.43 0.62 -8.08
N VAL A 69 5.16 0.22 -8.02
CA VAL A 69 4.46 -0.26 -6.82
C VAL A 69 3.90 -1.65 -7.08
N TYR A 70 3.55 -2.38 -6.02
CA TYR A 70 2.78 -3.61 -6.16
C TYR A 70 1.31 -3.30 -5.89
N CYS A 71 0.44 -3.58 -6.87
CA CYS A 71 -1.00 -3.44 -6.72
C CYS A 71 -1.63 -4.77 -6.33
N GLU A 72 -2.36 -4.78 -5.22
CA GLU A 72 -3.26 -5.88 -4.89
C GLU A 72 -4.66 -5.55 -5.41
N MET A 73 -5.08 -6.26 -6.46
CA MET A 73 -6.30 -5.98 -7.23
C MET A 73 -7.47 -6.93 -6.90
N ALA A 74 -7.24 -7.98 -6.12
CA ALA A 74 -8.25 -9.01 -5.85
C ALA A 74 -8.73 -9.01 -4.39
N LYS A 75 -7.83 -8.85 -3.42
CA LYS A 75 -8.19 -8.96 -2.00
C LYS A 75 -8.94 -7.73 -1.51
N GLU A 76 -10.02 -7.94 -0.76
CA GLU A 76 -10.78 -6.87 -0.08
C GLU A 76 -11.29 -5.76 -1.04
N GLY A 77 -11.70 -6.16 -2.24
CA GLY A 77 -12.15 -5.27 -3.32
C GLY A 77 -11.02 -4.69 -4.18
N GLY A 78 -9.76 -4.98 -3.84
CA GLY A 78 -8.58 -4.56 -4.61
C GLY A 78 -8.27 -3.06 -4.54
N GLY A 79 -7.29 -2.64 -5.34
CA GLY A 79 -6.83 -1.25 -5.42
C GLY A 79 -5.85 -0.85 -4.31
N PHE A 80 -5.32 -1.79 -3.54
CA PHE A 80 -4.30 -1.49 -2.54
C PHE A 80 -2.93 -1.30 -3.20
N THR A 81 -2.26 -0.22 -2.84
CA THR A 81 -0.91 0.14 -3.29
C THR A 81 0.09 -0.24 -2.21
N PHE A 82 0.88 -1.28 -2.45
CA PHE A 82 2.01 -1.65 -1.60
C PHE A 82 3.23 -0.81 -1.94
N ILE A 83 3.87 -0.32 -0.90
CA ILE A 83 4.97 0.64 -1.01
C ILE A 83 6.31 -0.10 -0.99
N PRO A 84 7.20 0.09 -1.97
CA PRO A 84 8.55 -0.49 -1.94
C PRO A 84 9.44 0.24 -0.92
N ARG A 85 10.44 -0.44 -0.36
CA ARG A 85 11.40 0.14 0.60
C ARG A 85 12.04 1.41 0.04
N GLU A 86 12.39 1.40 -1.24
CA GLU A 86 13.09 2.49 -1.92
C GLU A 86 12.26 3.79 -1.95
N ALA A 87 10.94 3.69 -1.96
CA ALA A 87 10.04 4.86 -1.94
C ALA A 87 9.90 5.48 -0.54
N VAL A 88 10.30 4.77 0.52
CA VAL A 88 10.27 5.26 1.89
C VAL A 88 11.53 6.09 2.17
N ARG A 89 11.50 7.35 1.74
CA ARG A 89 12.53 8.39 1.97
C ARG A 89 11.89 9.71 2.40
N ARG A 90 12.41 10.36 3.44
CA ARG A 90 11.88 11.60 4.07
C ARG A 90 11.41 12.70 3.09
N GLY A 91 12.03 12.83 1.93
CA GLY A 91 11.71 13.86 0.92
C GLY A 91 10.61 13.53 -0.10
N LYS A 92 10.18 12.26 -0.24
CA LYS A 92 9.31 11.82 -1.37
C LYS A 92 7.92 11.31 -0.97
N PHE A 93 7.57 11.27 0.31
CA PHE A 93 6.49 10.41 0.79
C PHE A 93 5.21 11.11 1.27
N SER A 94 5.27 12.39 1.65
CA SER A 94 4.08 13.11 2.11
C SER A 94 3.03 13.24 0.99
N SER A 95 3.48 13.40 -0.25
CA SER A 95 2.64 13.33 -1.45
C SER A 95 2.16 11.92 -1.74
N LEU A 96 3.04 10.91 -1.68
CA LEU A 96 2.68 9.52 -1.91
C LEU A 96 1.52 9.08 -1.01
N ILE A 97 1.63 9.21 0.31
CA ILE A 97 0.57 8.79 1.25
C ILE A 97 -0.71 9.55 1.01
N ARG A 98 -0.64 10.87 0.84
CA ARG A 98 -1.82 11.69 0.57
C ARG A 98 -2.54 11.23 -0.71
N GLN A 99 -1.78 10.75 -1.69
CA GLN A 99 -2.29 10.27 -2.97
C GLN A 99 -2.88 8.86 -2.90
N ILE A 100 -2.24 7.92 -2.18
CA ILE A 100 -2.63 6.50 -2.20
C ILE A 100 -3.45 6.04 -1.00
N CYS A 101 -3.51 6.82 0.09
CA CYS A 101 -4.21 6.47 1.32
C CYS A 101 -5.45 7.36 1.50
N THR A 102 -6.47 7.10 0.69
CA THR A 102 -7.75 7.81 0.75
C THR A 102 -8.70 7.21 1.78
N ASP A 103 -8.56 5.92 2.08
CA ASP A 103 -9.32 5.16 3.06
C ASP A 103 -8.46 4.81 4.28
N ARG A 104 -8.59 5.62 5.34
CA ARG A 104 -7.89 5.41 6.62
C ARG A 104 -8.61 4.46 7.58
N SER A 105 -9.68 3.80 7.13
CA SER A 105 -10.39 2.81 7.95
C SER A 105 -9.77 1.42 7.87
N ARG A 106 -8.98 1.16 6.80
CA ARG A 106 -8.43 -0.16 6.53
C ARG A 106 -7.02 -0.10 5.95
N VAL A 107 -6.16 -1.02 6.39
CA VAL A 107 -4.80 -1.18 5.87
C VAL A 107 -4.56 -2.65 5.59
N LEU A 108 -4.00 -2.97 4.42
CA LEU A 108 -3.66 -4.34 4.08
C LEU A 108 -2.19 -4.57 4.43
N LEU A 109 -1.91 -5.51 5.33
CA LEU A 109 -0.55 -5.94 5.62
C LEU A 109 -0.30 -7.30 4.96
N ARG A 110 0.94 -7.54 4.56
CA ARG A 110 1.39 -8.85 4.10
C ARG A 110 2.72 -9.16 4.75
N PHE A 111 2.85 -10.30 5.42
CA PHE A 111 4.12 -10.70 6.04
C PHE A 111 4.70 -11.93 5.35
N GLN A 112 6.02 -11.99 5.24
CA GLN A 112 6.70 -13.13 4.65
C GLN A 112 6.99 -14.17 5.73
N ARG A 113 6.43 -15.37 5.57
CA ARG A 113 6.76 -16.54 6.40
C ARG A 113 8.05 -17.20 5.92
N LYS A 114 8.72 -17.91 6.83
CA LYS A 114 9.96 -18.65 6.53
C LYS A 114 9.75 -19.86 5.61
N ASP A 115 8.51 -20.35 5.49
CA ASP A 115 8.12 -21.40 4.54
C ASP A 115 7.84 -20.87 3.12
N GLY A 116 8.08 -19.59 2.86
CA GLY A 116 7.86 -18.96 1.56
C GLY A 116 6.46 -18.38 1.36
N LEU A 117 5.48 -18.68 2.22
CA LEU A 117 4.14 -18.11 2.10
C LEU A 117 4.11 -16.63 2.48
N GLN A 118 3.22 -15.87 1.84
CA GLN A 118 2.98 -14.46 2.14
C GLN A 118 1.52 -14.19 2.53
N PRO A 119 1.11 -14.54 3.77
CA PRO A 119 -0.25 -14.28 4.21
C PRO A 119 -0.55 -12.79 4.26
N PHE A 120 -1.80 -12.43 3.95
CA PHE A 120 -2.30 -11.07 4.11
C PHE A 120 -3.21 -10.94 5.34
N THR A 121 -3.26 -9.74 5.90
CA THR A 121 -4.17 -9.35 6.96
C THR A 121 -4.75 -7.97 6.68
N LEU A 122 -6.08 -7.86 6.63
CA LEU A 122 -6.78 -6.58 6.61
C LEU A 122 -6.93 -6.06 8.05
N ILE A 123 -6.21 -4.99 8.36
CA ILE A 123 -6.26 -4.28 9.63
C ILE A 123 -7.39 -3.26 9.59
N THR A 124 -8.28 -3.32 10.58
CA THR A 124 -9.36 -2.33 10.81
C THR A 124 -9.50 -2.08 12.31
N GLN A 125 -10.24 -1.05 12.70
CA GLN A 125 -10.48 -0.78 14.12
C GLN A 125 -11.36 -1.84 14.79
N LEU A 126 -11.20 -1.99 16.11
CA LEU A 126 -12.22 -2.64 16.93
C LEU A 126 -13.53 -1.83 16.89
N PRO A 127 -14.70 -2.46 17.10
CA PRO A 127 -15.99 -1.75 17.11
C PRO A 127 -16.03 -0.55 18.07
N ALA A 128 -15.42 -0.67 19.26
CA ALA A 128 -15.32 0.41 20.24
C ALA A 128 -14.55 1.66 19.73
N TYR A 129 -13.76 1.50 18.66
CA TYR A 129 -12.97 2.56 18.04
C TYR A 129 -13.35 2.76 16.57
N ALA A 130 -14.55 2.36 16.14
CA ALA A 130 -14.93 2.41 14.72
C ALA A 130 -14.85 3.80 14.07
N LYS A 131 -14.95 4.88 14.87
CA LYS A 131 -14.82 6.27 14.41
C LYS A 131 -13.38 6.80 14.41
N GLN A 132 -12.42 6.03 14.91
CA GLN A 132 -11.01 6.43 14.98
C GLN A 132 -10.28 6.01 13.70
N PRO A 133 -9.81 6.93 12.85
CA PRO A 133 -9.01 6.54 11.70
C PRO A 133 -7.69 5.91 12.17
N LEU A 134 -7.18 4.98 11.36
CA LEU A 134 -5.81 4.48 11.51
C LEU A 134 -4.83 5.61 11.19
N GLY A 135 -3.76 5.72 11.97
CA GLY A 135 -2.72 6.71 11.77
C GLY A 135 -1.66 6.23 10.79
N ILE A 136 -1.75 6.62 9.53
CA ILE A 136 -0.71 6.31 8.53
C ILE A 136 0.20 7.54 8.40
N LEU A 137 1.40 7.43 8.97
CA LEU A 137 2.39 8.51 9.02
C LEU A 137 3.73 8.03 8.47
N MET A 138 4.64 8.98 8.25
CA MET A 138 5.99 8.66 7.80
C MET A 138 7.03 9.50 8.48
N HIS A 139 8.07 8.83 8.97
CA HIS A 139 9.19 9.45 9.65
C HIS A 139 8.74 10.36 10.82
N THR A 140 7.52 10.12 11.32
CA THR A 140 6.92 10.87 12.42
C THR A 140 5.96 9.96 13.15
N TYR A 141 5.76 10.29 14.42
CA TYR A 141 4.85 9.63 15.36
C TYR A 141 3.89 10.68 15.96
N ALA A 142 3.58 11.75 15.22
CA ALA A 142 2.72 12.83 15.71
C ALA A 142 1.37 12.30 16.23
N GLY A 143 1.08 12.54 17.51
CA GLY A 143 -0.12 12.03 18.19
C GLY A 143 -0.01 10.59 18.74
N TYR A 144 1.14 9.94 18.55
CA TYR A 144 1.43 8.57 18.97
C TYR A 144 2.76 8.50 19.75
N THR A 145 3.20 7.29 20.10
CA THR A 145 4.49 7.06 20.75
C THR A 145 5.61 6.77 19.76
N ARG A 146 6.81 7.26 20.08
CA ARG A 146 8.01 7.07 19.26
C ARG A 146 8.40 5.57 19.21
N PRO A 147 8.64 5.00 18.02
CA PRO A 147 9.19 3.66 17.88
C PRO A 147 10.54 3.49 18.59
N LEU A 148 10.83 2.29 19.11
CA LEU A 148 12.13 2.02 19.73
C LEU A 148 13.25 1.92 18.69
N ASN A 149 12.92 1.49 17.47
CA ASN A 149 13.82 1.45 16.33
C ASN A 149 13.88 2.75 15.51
N TYR A 150 13.42 3.90 16.05
CA TYR A 150 13.43 5.17 15.31
C TYR A 150 14.83 5.57 14.78
N GLY A 151 15.91 5.09 15.41
CA GLY A 151 17.30 5.33 14.99
C GLY A 151 17.68 4.69 13.64
N LEU A 152 16.87 3.75 13.13
CA LEU A 152 17.08 3.09 11.84
C LEU A 152 16.84 3.99 10.62
N GLY A 153 16.37 5.23 10.84
CA GLY A 153 16.16 6.21 9.77
C GLY A 153 14.69 6.33 9.39
N ASP A 154 14.41 6.32 8.08
CA ASP A 154 13.05 6.44 7.55
C ASP A 154 12.17 5.26 8.01
N TYR A 155 10.86 5.49 8.20
CA TYR A 155 9.88 4.44 8.50
C TYR A 155 8.46 4.86 8.14
N ILE A 156 7.61 3.87 7.91
CA ILE A 156 6.15 4.04 7.86
C ILE A 156 5.60 3.69 9.24
N TYR A 157 4.73 4.56 9.77
CA TYR A 157 4.06 4.35 11.04
C TYR A 157 2.59 4.04 10.79
N LEU A 158 2.11 2.92 11.33
CA LEU A 158 0.70 2.55 11.38
C LEU A 158 0.24 2.57 12.84
N GLY A 159 -0.35 3.68 13.26
CA GLY A 159 -0.95 3.86 14.56
C GLY A 159 -2.35 3.26 14.61
N ILE A 160 -2.58 2.38 15.58
CA ILE A 160 -3.90 1.78 15.85
C ILE A 160 -4.72 2.72 16.73
N LEU A 161 -4.15 3.21 17.83
CA LEU A 161 -4.78 4.19 18.71
C LEU A 161 -3.82 5.35 19.00
N PRO A 162 -4.30 6.62 18.94
CA PRO A 162 -3.49 7.76 19.35
C PRO A 162 -3.21 7.69 20.85
N ALA A 163 -2.10 8.29 21.28
CA ALA A 163 -1.58 8.15 22.63
C ALA A 163 -2.60 8.56 23.72
N ASN A 164 -3.41 9.60 23.47
CA ASN A 164 -4.44 10.04 24.41
C ASN A 164 -5.53 8.98 24.68
N ARG A 165 -5.89 8.18 23.66
CA ARG A 165 -6.84 7.06 23.79
C ARG A 165 -6.15 5.82 24.34
N ALA A 166 -4.95 5.52 23.85
CA ALA A 166 -4.19 4.33 24.20
C ALA A 166 -3.81 4.27 25.69
N ARG A 167 -3.76 5.39 26.43
CA ARG A 167 -3.50 5.40 27.89
C ARG A 167 -4.62 4.78 28.74
N ALA A 168 -5.80 4.56 28.19
CA ALA A 168 -6.92 4.01 28.95
C ALA A 168 -6.59 2.58 29.43
N LYS A 169 -6.81 2.27 30.72
CA LYS A 169 -6.60 0.90 31.25
C LYS A 169 -7.72 -0.06 30.87
N THR A 170 -7.94 -0.25 29.57
CA THR A 170 -9.04 -1.05 29.00
C THR A 170 -8.49 -2.19 28.17
N ILE A 171 -9.39 -3.05 27.68
CA ILE A 171 -9.09 -3.93 26.57
C ILE A 171 -8.96 -3.06 25.30
N GLN A 172 -7.86 -3.23 24.57
CA GLN A 172 -7.51 -2.50 23.36
C GLN A 172 -7.04 -3.48 22.28
N GLY A 173 -6.84 -3.00 21.06
CA GLY A 173 -6.39 -3.82 19.95
C GLY A 173 -6.95 -3.34 18.62
N PHE A 174 -7.03 -4.26 17.68
CA PHE A 174 -7.51 -4.03 16.32
C PHE A 174 -8.23 -5.28 15.81
N ARG A 175 -8.91 -5.17 14.67
CA ARG A 175 -9.38 -6.33 13.92
C ARG A 175 -8.38 -6.67 12.82
N SER A 176 -8.21 -7.96 12.59
CA SER A 176 -7.37 -8.52 11.54
C SER A 176 -8.12 -9.64 10.83
N ASN A 177 -8.40 -9.47 9.54
CA ASN A 177 -9.27 -10.39 8.76
C ASN A 177 -10.59 -10.68 9.49
N GLY A 178 -11.23 -9.64 10.03
CA GLY A 178 -12.47 -9.73 10.78
C GLY A 178 -12.34 -10.25 12.22
N ARG A 179 -11.19 -10.80 12.64
CA ARG A 179 -10.99 -11.30 14.01
C ARG A 179 -10.41 -10.23 14.93
N SER A 180 -10.91 -10.13 16.16
CA SER A 180 -10.35 -9.23 17.17
C SER A 180 -9.01 -9.75 17.68
N VAL A 181 -7.97 -8.93 17.59
CA VAL A 181 -6.66 -9.17 18.20
C VAL A 181 -6.50 -8.15 19.32
N THR A 182 -6.65 -8.61 20.56
CA THR A 182 -6.79 -7.73 21.73
C THR A 182 -5.78 -7.99 22.82
N PHE A 183 -5.56 -6.98 23.66
CA PHE A 183 -4.75 -7.04 24.87
C PHE A 183 -5.32 -6.11 25.95
N LYS A 184 -4.93 -6.31 27.20
CA LYS A 184 -5.25 -5.39 28.30
C LYS A 184 -4.13 -4.39 28.46
N ASN A 185 -4.42 -3.09 28.32
CA ASN A 185 -3.48 -2.08 28.77
C ASN A 185 -3.53 -1.99 30.30
N CYS A 186 -2.59 -2.64 30.98
CA CYS A 186 -2.60 -2.77 32.43
C CYS A 186 -1.83 -1.65 33.17
N ASP A 187 -1.04 -0.84 32.47
CA ASP A 187 -0.11 0.13 33.06
C ASP A 187 -0.26 1.58 32.53
N ARG A 188 -1.20 1.86 31.61
CA ARG A 188 -1.39 3.16 30.92
C ARG A 188 -0.30 3.50 29.89
N ASN A 189 0.56 2.57 29.52
CA ASN A 189 1.53 2.79 28.47
C ASN A 189 0.80 3.02 27.13
N PRO A 190 1.02 4.15 26.44
CA PRO A 190 0.24 4.56 25.27
C PRO A 190 0.59 3.83 23.96
N ASN A 191 1.46 2.82 23.98
CA ASN A 191 1.87 2.13 22.75
C ASN A 191 0.69 1.38 22.11
N ALA A 192 0.44 1.63 20.83
CA ALA A 192 -0.56 0.94 20.03
C ALA A 192 -0.27 1.10 18.53
N TYR A 193 0.81 0.49 18.04
CA TYR A 193 1.27 0.72 16.66
C TYR A 193 2.06 -0.45 16.03
N PHE A 194 2.18 -0.34 14.71
CA PHE A 194 3.21 -0.99 13.89
C PHE A 194 4.14 0.09 13.33
N ALA A 195 5.44 -0.18 13.28
CA ALA A 195 6.41 0.67 12.59
C ALA A 195 7.24 -0.18 11.62
N LEU A 196 7.31 0.26 10.36
CA LEU A 196 7.90 -0.48 9.26
C LEU A 196 9.14 0.25 8.75
N PHE A 197 10.31 -0.33 8.98
CA PHE A 197 11.62 0.25 8.72
C PHE A 197 12.23 -0.36 7.46
N PRO A 198 12.52 0.43 6.41
CA PRO A 198 13.37 -0.03 5.32
C PRO A 198 14.81 -0.26 5.78
N ASN A 199 15.26 0.39 6.87
CA ASN A 199 16.64 0.29 7.39
C ASN A 199 17.70 0.39 6.26
N HIS A 200 17.63 1.47 5.48
CA HIS A 200 18.46 1.66 4.27
C HIS A 200 19.96 1.62 4.53
N GLN A 201 20.37 1.96 5.75
CA GLN A 201 21.78 1.97 6.17
C GLN A 201 22.17 0.72 6.97
N GLU A 202 21.29 -0.28 7.01
CA GLU A 202 21.54 -1.57 7.68
C GLU A 202 22.03 -1.41 9.13
N LYS A 203 21.49 -0.40 9.82
CA LYS A 203 21.85 -0.09 11.20
C LYS A 203 21.43 -1.22 12.12
N THR A 204 22.17 -1.37 13.22
CA THR A 204 21.86 -2.30 14.29
C THR A 204 20.47 -2.06 14.87
N ILE A 205 19.69 -3.13 14.94
CA ILE A 205 18.34 -3.14 15.49
C ILE A 205 18.40 -3.00 17.03
N ASN A 206 17.45 -2.26 17.59
CA ASN A 206 17.35 -2.05 19.03
C ASN A 206 17.24 -3.38 19.79
N THR A 207 18.05 -3.55 20.84
CA THR A 207 18.15 -4.79 21.62
C THR A 207 17.14 -4.89 22.77
N TYR A 208 16.21 -3.94 22.90
CA TYR A 208 15.15 -3.98 23.90
C TYR A 208 14.41 -5.32 23.85
N LEU A 209 14.32 -5.99 25.00
CA LEU A 209 13.76 -7.33 25.17
C LEU A 209 14.35 -8.44 24.27
N LYS A 210 15.56 -8.28 23.71
CA LYS A 210 16.22 -9.32 22.90
C LYS A 210 16.36 -10.65 23.65
N GLY A 211 16.58 -10.60 24.97
CA GLY A 211 16.65 -11.78 25.84
C GLY A 211 15.28 -12.35 26.28
N ASN A 212 14.19 -11.63 26.04
CA ASN A 212 12.84 -12.06 26.42
C ASN A 212 12.01 -12.39 25.18
N LEU A 213 12.01 -13.66 24.80
CA LEU A 213 11.32 -14.16 23.61
C LEU A 213 9.83 -14.48 23.85
N HIS A 214 9.24 -14.04 24.96
CA HIS A 214 7.83 -14.30 25.28
C HIS A 214 6.90 -13.84 24.13
N TYR A 215 7.12 -12.63 23.63
CA TYR A 215 6.32 -12.02 22.57
C TYR A 215 6.56 -12.60 21.17
N GLU A 216 7.59 -13.44 21.02
CA GLU A 216 7.84 -14.18 19.78
C GLU A 216 7.09 -15.51 19.74
N ARG A 217 6.49 -15.91 20.86
CA ARG A 217 5.74 -17.16 21.00
C ARG A 217 4.27 -16.94 21.37
N TYR A 218 3.97 -15.82 22.03
CA TYR A 218 2.64 -15.49 22.54
C TYR A 218 2.29 -14.02 22.35
N GLY A 219 1.02 -13.68 22.63
CA GLY A 219 0.56 -12.29 22.67
C GLY A 219 0.09 -11.74 21.32
N VAL A 220 -0.07 -10.42 21.28
CA VAL A 220 -0.72 -9.68 20.19
C VAL A 220 -0.09 -9.96 18.83
N ALA A 221 1.24 -9.96 18.74
CA ALA A 221 1.95 -10.13 17.48
C ALA A 221 1.76 -11.52 16.87
N VAL A 222 1.84 -12.57 17.71
CA VAL A 222 1.60 -13.95 17.28
C VAL A 222 0.12 -14.16 16.93
N ASN A 223 -0.79 -13.62 17.74
CA ASN A 223 -2.23 -13.71 17.49
C ASN A 223 -2.61 -13.03 16.17
N TRP A 224 -2.01 -11.87 15.85
CA TRP A 224 -2.17 -11.21 14.57
C TRP A 224 -1.68 -12.08 13.41
N ARG A 225 -0.46 -12.61 13.46
CA ARG A 225 0.07 -13.46 12.38
C ARG A 225 -0.79 -14.72 12.17
N LYS A 226 -1.38 -15.29 13.23
CA LYS A 226 -2.33 -16.42 13.13
C LYS A 226 -3.62 -16.10 12.37
N THR A 227 -3.98 -14.83 12.22
CA THR A 227 -5.14 -14.43 11.40
C THR A 227 -4.80 -14.34 9.91
N GLY A 228 -3.53 -14.44 9.52
CA GLY A 228 -3.08 -14.29 8.15
C GLY A 228 -3.71 -15.33 7.23
N VAL A 229 -4.27 -14.86 6.11
CA VAL A 229 -4.81 -15.74 5.07
C VAL A 229 -3.71 -15.95 4.01
N PRO A 230 -3.27 -17.19 3.75
CA PRO A 230 -2.22 -17.46 2.78
C PRO A 230 -2.55 -16.94 1.37
N SER A 231 -1.50 -16.57 0.64
CA SER A 231 -1.57 -16.31 -0.80
C SER A 231 -0.72 -17.35 -1.52
N TYR A 232 -1.31 -18.06 -2.48
CA TYR A 232 -0.67 -19.10 -3.28
C TYR A 232 -0.41 -18.64 -4.72
N GLY A 233 0.63 -19.17 -5.36
CA GLY A 233 0.96 -18.95 -6.78
C GLY A 233 1.84 -17.72 -7.08
N HIS A 234 1.97 -17.36 -8.37
CA HIS A 234 2.82 -16.28 -8.92
C HIS A 234 2.49 -14.84 -8.46
N ARG A 235 1.65 -14.68 -7.42
CA ARG A 235 1.21 -13.38 -6.87
C ARG A 235 1.98 -13.01 -5.61
N GLN A 236 3.23 -13.48 -5.51
CA GLN A 236 4.12 -13.13 -4.42
C GLN A 236 4.62 -11.70 -4.63
N LEU A 237 4.55 -10.94 -3.55
CA LEU A 237 5.08 -9.60 -3.46
C LEU A 237 6.61 -9.68 -3.36
N PRO A 238 7.37 -8.94 -4.18
CA PRO A 238 8.83 -9.02 -4.15
C PRO A 238 9.44 -8.60 -2.80
N ASN A 239 10.64 -9.08 -2.50
CA ASN A 239 11.31 -8.84 -1.20
C ASN A 239 11.60 -7.36 -0.91
N ASN A 240 11.75 -6.52 -1.94
CA ASN A 240 12.00 -5.08 -1.76
C ASN A 240 10.79 -4.33 -1.17
N PHE A 241 9.65 -4.97 -0.99
CA PHE A 241 8.48 -4.43 -0.29
C PHE A 241 8.39 -4.86 1.18
N LEU A 242 9.26 -5.75 1.65
CA LEU A 242 9.24 -6.26 3.02
C LEU A 242 10.11 -5.40 3.93
N PHE A 243 9.52 -4.90 5.01
CA PHE A 243 10.17 -4.04 5.99
C PHE A 243 10.50 -4.79 7.28
N LEU A 244 11.60 -4.40 7.94
CA LEU A 244 11.77 -4.73 9.35
C LEU A 244 10.58 -4.13 10.10
N THR A 245 9.86 -4.95 10.84
CA THR A 245 8.60 -4.53 11.47
C THR A 245 8.74 -4.54 12.98
N GLU A 246 8.47 -3.40 13.62
CA GLU A 246 8.27 -3.29 15.06
C GLU A 246 6.77 -3.28 15.37
N LEU A 247 6.35 -4.03 16.39
CA LEU A 247 5.02 -3.93 16.98
C LEU A 247 5.18 -3.54 18.44
N HIS A 248 4.44 -2.54 18.88
CA HIS A 248 4.43 -2.14 20.28
C HIS A 248 3.02 -1.79 20.74
N PHE A 249 2.54 -2.56 21.71
CA PHE A 249 1.25 -2.42 22.35
C PHE A 249 1.48 -2.41 23.86
N GLY A 250 1.05 -1.33 24.52
CA GLY A 250 1.39 -1.01 25.91
C GLY A 250 0.76 -1.94 26.94
N GLY A 251 1.19 -1.82 28.19
CA GLY A 251 0.73 -2.66 29.28
C GLY A 251 1.06 -4.11 29.06
N CYS A 252 0.03 -4.95 29.18
CA CYS A 252 0.15 -6.39 29.07
C CYS A 252 0.01 -6.83 27.60
N GLY A 253 0.39 -5.93 26.67
CA GLY A 253 0.33 -6.11 25.23
C GLY A 253 1.53 -6.87 24.71
N THR A 254 2.36 -6.19 23.91
CA THR A 254 3.52 -6.81 23.29
C THR A 254 4.57 -5.75 22.95
N TYR A 255 5.83 -6.16 22.96
CA TYR A 255 6.85 -5.53 22.14
C TYR A 255 7.60 -6.61 21.38
N THR A 256 7.71 -6.44 20.06
CA THR A 256 8.49 -7.34 19.21
C THR A 256 9.04 -6.60 17.98
N SER A 257 10.09 -7.13 17.39
CA SER A 257 10.55 -6.75 16.05
C SER A 257 10.88 -7.98 15.21
N SER A 258 10.72 -7.86 13.89
CA SER A 258 10.68 -9.01 12.99
C SER A 258 11.98 -9.77 12.82
N ASP A 259 13.11 -9.19 13.21
CA ASP A 259 14.40 -9.89 13.35
C ASP A 259 14.36 -11.04 14.36
N ARG A 260 13.42 -11.01 15.32
CA ARG A 260 13.26 -12.04 16.35
C ARG A 260 12.15 -13.05 16.05
N TRP A 261 11.34 -12.82 15.02
CA TRP A 261 10.22 -13.71 14.73
C TRP A 261 10.72 -15.08 14.29
N ARG A 262 10.11 -16.14 14.83
CA ARG A 262 10.54 -17.52 14.55
C ARG A 262 10.06 -17.97 13.18
N GLU A 263 8.92 -17.45 12.74
CA GLU A 263 8.13 -17.95 11.61
C GLU A 263 8.01 -16.97 10.44
N ALA A 264 8.50 -15.72 10.58
CA ALA A 264 8.39 -14.67 9.57
C ALA A 264 9.59 -13.72 9.56
N PHE A 265 9.79 -12.97 8.48
CA PHE A 265 10.95 -12.07 8.30
C PHE A 265 10.61 -10.58 8.42
N GLY A 266 9.42 -10.19 7.98
CA GLY A 266 9.04 -8.78 7.88
C GLY A 266 7.66 -8.61 7.26
N THR A 267 7.25 -7.36 7.11
CA THR A 267 5.89 -7.00 6.70
C THR A 267 5.94 -5.93 5.62
N ALA A 268 5.08 -6.05 4.63
CA ALA A 268 4.76 -5.04 3.62
C ALA A 268 3.42 -4.38 3.98
N ILE A 269 3.27 -3.11 3.62
CA ILE A 269 2.06 -2.32 3.87
C ILE A 269 1.44 -1.83 2.56
N GLY A 270 0.15 -2.12 2.41
CA GLY A 270 -0.70 -1.74 1.29
C GLY A 270 -1.78 -0.75 1.73
N LEU A 271 -1.88 0.36 1.01
CA LEU A 271 -2.78 1.48 1.31
C LEU A 271 -3.77 1.71 0.17
N ARG A 272 -4.95 2.21 0.50
CA ARG A 272 -6.00 2.53 -0.46
C ARG A 272 -6.68 3.82 -0.03
#